data_AF-A0A7K4A0V9-F1
#
_entry.id   AF-A0A7K4A0V9-F1
#
_cell.length_a   1.000
_cell.length_b   1.000
_cell.length_c   1.000
_cell.angle_alpha   90.00
_cell.angle_beta   90.00
_cell.angle_gamma   90.00
#
_symmetry.space_group_name_H-M   'P 1'
#
loop_
_entity.id
_entity.type
_entity.pdbx_description
1 polymer ?
#
loop_
_entity_poly.entity_id
_entity_poly.type
_entity_poly.pdbx_seq_one_letter_code
_entity_poly.pdbx_strand_id
1 'polypeptide(L)' 'MDLADLKRKRDCIEHGDLRDSQGLFQKAIAAYDHALAIDPEDADAWYNKGETLFKMGKTKEAVGCFEIATRLYLGE' A
#
# COMPACT_ATOMS: atom_id res chain seq x y z
N MET A 1 -7.65 11.21 -34.43
CA MET A 1 -7.43 10.03 -33.55
C MET A 1 -6.09 9.48 -33.94
N ASP A 2 -5.04 10.06 -33.37
CA ASP A 2 -3.73 10.11 -33.99
C ASP A 2 -2.80 9.12 -33.29
N LEU A 3 -2.09 8.30 -34.08
CA LEU A 3 -1.15 7.27 -33.61
C LEU A 3 -0.04 7.80 -32.67
N ALA A 4 0.13 9.12 -32.57
CA ALA A 4 1.03 9.77 -31.62
C ALA A 4 0.57 9.62 -30.15
N ASP A 5 -0.74 9.50 -29.89
CA ASP A 5 -1.28 9.33 -28.54
C ASP A 5 -1.02 7.91 -28.00
N LEU A 6 -1.03 6.91 -28.89
CA LEU A 6 -0.72 5.52 -28.52
C LEU A 6 0.75 5.31 -28.16
N LYS A 7 1.68 6.06 -28.78
CA LYS A 7 3.11 6.02 -28.37
C LYS A 7 3.33 6.70 -27.02
N ARG A 8 2.55 7.73 -26.70
CA ARG A 8 2.61 8.41 -25.40
C ARG A 8 2.14 7.51 -24.26
N LYS A 9 1.12 6.68 -24.51
CA LYS A 9 0.67 5.60 -23.61
C LYS A 9 1.72 4.52 -23.35
N ARG A 10 2.70 4.37 -24.26
CA ARG A 10 3.80 3.39 -24.14
C ARG A 10 5.02 3.95 -23.41
N ASP A 11 5.17 5.27 -23.39
CA ASP A 11 6.25 6.00 -22.70
C ASP A 11 5.89 6.33 -21.23
N CYS A 12 4.63 6.12 -20.81
CA CYS A 12 4.22 6.28 -19.41
C CYS A 12 4.92 5.30 -18.47
N ILE A 13 5.27 4.11 -18.97
CA ILE A 13 5.80 2.99 -18.17
C ILE A 13 7.22 3.27 -17.65
N GLU A 14 7.97 4.18 -18.28
CA GLU A 14 9.39 4.35 -17.94
C GLU A 14 9.68 5.58 -17.07
N HIS A 15 8.81 6.60 -17.01
CA HIS A 15 9.07 7.80 -16.20
C HIS A 15 7.87 8.39 -15.41
N GLY A 16 6.64 7.90 -15.59
CA GLY A 16 5.45 8.42 -14.90
C GLY A 16 5.01 7.67 -13.64
N ASP A 17 5.48 6.44 -13.44
CA ASP A 17 4.85 5.44 -12.56
C ASP A 17 5.03 5.61 -11.04
N LEU A 18 5.98 6.42 -10.58
CA LEU A 18 6.27 6.52 -9.14
C LEU A 18 5.25 7.38 -8.38
N ARG A 19 4.73 8.45 -9.01
CA ARG A 19 3.90 9.45 -8.34
C ARG A 19 2.45 9.00 -8.18
N ASP A 20 1.91 8.29 -9.18
CA ASP A 20 0.57 7.72 -9.10
C ASP A 20 0.51 6.58 -8.08
N SER A 21 1.52 5.69 -8.11
CA SER A 21 1.69 4.63 -7.12
C SER A 21 1.74 5.17 -5.68
N GLN A 22 2.45 6.28 -5.43
CA GLN A 22 2.45 6.90 -4.10
C GLN A 22 1.07 7.42 -3.66
N GLY A 23 0.29 8.00 -4.57
CA GLY A 23 -1.07 8.44 -4.26
C GLY A 23 -2.02 7.28 -3.96
N LEU A 24 -1.86 6.15 -4.65
CA LEU A 24 -2.61 4.92 -4.41
C LEU A 24 -2.23 4.28 -3.07
N PHE A 25 -0.94 4.23 -2.73
CA PHE A 25 -0.48 3.68 -1.46
C PHE A 25 -0.99 4.49 -0.27
N GLN A 26 -1.02 5.82 -0.36
CA GLN A 26 -1.58 6.66 0.71
C GLN A 26 -3.08 6.42 0.93
N LYS A 27 -3.85 6.27 -0.16
CA LYS A 27 -5.27 5.92 -0.08
C LYS A 27 -5.49 4.53 0.53
N ALA A 28 -4.67 3.55 0.14
CA ALA A 28 -4.73 2.21 0.71
C ALA A 28 -4.43 2.22 2.21
N ILE A 29 -3.40 2.93 2.65
CA ILE A 29 -3.09 3.08 4.08
C ILE A 29 -4.26 3.70 4.84
N ALA A 30 -4.91 4.74 4.30
CA ALA A 30 -6.07 5.36 4.93
C ALA A 30 -7.27 4.40 5.03
N ALA A 31 -7.49 3.56 4.01
CA ALA A 31 -8.53 2.54 4.04
C ALA A 31 -8.26 1.48 5.12
N TYR A 32 -7.01 1.02 5.24
CA TYR A 32 -6.63 0.08 6.31
C TYR A 32 -6.72 0.73 7.70
N ASP A 33 -6.36 2.01 7.83
CA ASP A 33 -6.51 2.73 9.10
C ASP A 33 -7.98 2.83 9.53
N HIS A 34 -8.88 3.06 8.58
CA HIS A 34 -10.31 3.04 8.85
C HIS A 34 -10.84 1.64 9.20
N ALA A 35 -10.33 0.59 8.54
CA ALA A 35 -10.67 -0.79 8.90
C ALA A 35 -10.23 -1.10 10.33
N LEU A 36 -9.00 -0.72 10.68
CA LEU A 36 -8.41 -0.89 12.01
C LEU A 36 -9.08 -0.03 13.10
N ALA A 37 -9.72 1.08 12.71
CA ALA A 37 -10.54 1.88 13.63
C ALA A 37 -11.87 1.20 13.96
N ILE A 38 -12.38 0.33 13.08
CA ILE A 38 -13.59 -0.46 13.32
C ILE A 38 -13.23 -1.75 14.06
N ASP A 39 -12.21 -2.46 13.58
CA ASP A 39 -11.74 -3.71 14.14
C ASP A 39 -10.20 -3.64 14.30
N PRO A 40 -9.70 -3.32 15.50
CA PRO A 40 -8.26 -3.19 15.73
C PRO A 40 -7.53 -4.54 15.75
N GLU A 41 -8.26 -5.66 15.79
CA GLU A 41 -7.74 -7.02 15.86
C GLU A 41 -7.70 -7.70 14.47
N ASP A 42 -8.04 -6.97 13.40
CA ASP A 42 -7.96 -7.43 12.03
C ASP A 42 -6.49 -7.58 11.57
N ALA A 43 -5.96 -8.79 11.74
CA ALA A 43 -4.59 -9.14 11.40
C ALA A 43 -4.29 -8.96 9.90
N ASP A 44 -5.28 -9.20 9.03
CA ASP A 44 -5.15 -9.02 7.58
C ASP A 44 -5.03 -7.54 7.21
N ALA A 45 -5.77 -6.65 7.87
CA ALA A 45 -5.65 -5.21 7.69
C ALA A 45 -4.26 -4.70 8.11
N TRP A 46 -3.73 -5.19 9.24
CA TRP A 46 -2.36 -4.89 9.68
C TRP A 46 -1.30 -5.40 8.69
N TYR A 47 -1.43 -6.63 8.20
CA TYR A 47 -0.52 -7.20 7.21
C TYR A 47 -0.51 -6.40 5.90
N ASN A 48 -1.69 -6.10 5.36
CA ASN A 48 -1.83 -5.37 4.09
C ASN A 48 -1.35 -3.91 4.20
N LYS A 49 -1.55 -3.27 5.37
CA LYS A 49 -0.98 -1.95 5.68
C LYS A 49 0.55 -2.01 5.70
N GLY A 50 1.12 -3.04 6.33
CA GLY A 50 2.57 -3.30 6.36
C GLY A 50 3.16 -3.49 4.97
N GLU A 51 2.53 -4.30 4.12
CA GLU A 51 2.99 -4.53 2.74
C GLU A 51 2.97 -3.23 1.92
N THR A 52 1.92 -2.42 2.08
CA THR A 52 1.80 -1.11 1.41
C THR A 52 2.89 -0.15 1.85
N LEU A 53 3.18 -0.08 3.16
CA LEU A 53 4.25 0.74 3.72
C LEU A 53 5.63 0.26 3.24
N PHE A 54 5.84 -1.05 3.12
CA PHE A 54 7.07 -1.62 2.59
C PHE A 54 7.29 -1.22 1.13
N LYS A 55 6.24 -1.28 0.28
CA LYS A 55 6.28 -0.82 -1.12
C LYS A 55 6.56 0.69 -1.23
N MET A 56 6.19 1.49 -0.22
CA MET A 56 6.54 2.91 -0.13
C MET A 56 7.99 3.17 0.36
N GLY A 57 8.75 2.13 0.73
CA GLY A 57 10.07 2.26 1.34
C GLY A 57 10.04 2.62 2.83
N LYS A 58 8.86 2.62 3.46
CA LYS A 58 8.66 2.87 4.89
C LYS A 58 8.85 1.59 5.70
N THR A 59 10.03 0.98 5.58
CA THR A 59 10.31 -0.35 6.13
C THR A 59 10.13 -0.42 7.65
N LYS A 60 10.47 0.64 8.39
CA LYS A 60 10.30 0.67 9.86
C LYS A 60 8.82 0.62 10.27
N GLU A 61 7.97 1.39 9.61
CA GLU A 61 6.52 1.40 9.85
C GLU A 61 5.90 0.06 9.43
N ALA A 62 6.38 -0.53 8.33
CA ALA A 62 5.93 -1.83 7.84
C ALA A 62 6.21 -2.95 8.85
N VAL A 63 7.42 -3.00 9.43
CA VAL A 63 7.80 -4.00 10.44
C VAL A 63 6.87 -3.94 11.63
N GLY A 64 6.59 -2.75 12.17
CA GLY A 64 5.65 -2.61 13.29
C GLY A 64 4.25 -3.14 12.97
N CYS A 65 3.76 -2.93 11.74
CA CYS A 65 2.47 -3.49 11.31
C CYS A 65 2.52 -5.02 11.22
N PHE A 66 3.61 -5.61 10.71
CA PHE A 66 3.76 -7.05 10.64
C PHE A 66 3.92 -7.71 12.00
N GLU A 67 4.57 -7.04 12.97
CA GLU A 67 4.65 -7.53 14.35
C GLU A 67 3.27 -7.60 14.99
N ILE A 68 2.44 -6.57 14.80
CA ILE A 68 1.06 -6.57 15.30
C ILE A 68 0.24 -7.66 14.60
N ALA A 69 0.28 -7.76 13.27
CA ALA A 69 -0.41 -8.80 12.52
C ALA A 69 -0.01 -10.21 12.99
N THR A 70 1.30 -10.43 13.17
CA THR A 70 1.86 -11.70 13.64
C THR A 70 1.33 -12.04 15.03
N ARG A 71 1.37 -11.07 15.95
CA ARG A 71 0.83 -11.25 17.30
C ARG A 71 -0.65 -11.64 17.30
N LEU A 72 -1.45 -10.95 16.47
CA LEU A 72 -2.88 -11.23 16.33
C LEU A 72 -3.13 -12.63 15.74
N TYR A 73 -2.34 -13.05 14.74
CA TYR A 73 -2.43 -14.41 14.18
C TYR A 73 -2.03 -15.50 15.19
N LEU A 74 -1.06 -15.22 16.07
CA LEU A 74 -0.66 -16.13 17.13
C LEU A 74 -1.62 -16.14 18.34
N GLY A 75 -2.55 -15.19 18.41
CA GLY A 75 -3.59 -15.14 19.44
C GLY A 75 -3.06 -14.79 20.85
N GLU A 76 -1.99 -14.00 20.94
CA GLU A 76 -1.33 -13.60 22.21
C GLU A 76 -1.85 -12.29 22.84
#